data_AF-A0A0G3WCR7-F1
#
_entry.id   AF-A0A0G3WCR7-F1
#
_cell.length_a   1.000
_cell.length_b   1.000
_cell.length_c   1.000
_cell.angle_alpha   90.00
_cell.angle_beta   90.00
_cell.angle_gamma   90.00
#
_symmetry.space_group_name_H-M   'P 1'
#
loop_
_entity.id
_entity.type
_entity.pdbx_description
1 polymer ?
#
loop_
_entity_poly.entity_id
_entity_poly.type
_entity_poly.pdbx_seq_one_letter_code
_entity_poly.pdbx_strand_id
1 'polypeptide(L)' 'MMIEENKTKSKNMTLIKLLENIKFGTEVKEIGDTMEVSPIHANILVKKGIAKKV' A
#
# COMPACT_ATOMS: atom_id res chain seq x y z
N MET A 1 -28.60 11.40 15.76
CA MET A 1 -28.08 10.07 15.41
C MET A 1 -26.71 10.25 14.79
N MET A 2 -25.67 9.81 15.50
CA MET A 2 -24.34 9.65 14.91
C MET A 2 -24.41 8.45 13.96
N ILE A 3 -24.14 8.67 12.67
CA ILE A 3 -23.88 7.58 11.73
C ILE A 3 -22.42 7.73 11.33
N GLU A 4 -21.54 7.30 12.23
CA GLU A 4 -20.26 6.73 11.82
C GLU A 4 -20.52 5.34 11.22
N GLU A 5 -19.59 4.91 10.35
CA GLU A 5 -19.54 3.58 9.70
C GLU A 5 -20.54 3.41 8.53
N ASN A 6 -20.13 3.27 7.27
CA ASN A 6 -19.11 2.34 6.79
C ASN A 6 -18.60 2.82 5.41
N LYS A 7 -17.32 3.19 5.32
CA LYS A 7 -16.60 3.21 4.04
C LYS A 7 -16.45 1.75 3.56
N THR A 8 -17.50 1.21 2.96
CA THR A 8 -17.46 -0.02 2.16
C THR A 8 -16.44 0.16 1.04
N LYS A 9 -15.22 -0.37 1.23
CA LYS A 9 -14.29 -0.84 0.18
C LYS A 9 -12.98 -1.34 0.81
N SER A 10 -13.05 -2.38 1.64
CA SER A 10 -11.87 -3.18 1.95
C SER A 10 -12.22 -4.65 1.84
N LYS A 11 -11.92 -5.27 0.70
CA LYS A 11 -11.84 -6.73 0.58
C LYS A 11 -10.80 -7.24 -0.42
N ASN A 12 -10.04 -6.35 -1.05
CA ASN A 12 -8.94 -6.79 -1.91
C ASN A 12 -7.78 -5.81 -1.72
N MET A 13 -6.94 -6.10 -0.75
CA MET A 13 -5.65 -5.44 -0.53
C MET A 13 -4.57 -6.40 -1.05
N THR A 14 -3.51 -5.86 -1.61
CA THR A 14 -2.36 -6.60 -2.11
C THR A 14 -1.16 -6.29 -1.22
N LEU A 15 -0.53 -7.33 -0.73
CA LEU A 15 0.73 -7.22 0.00
C LEU A 15 1.86 -6.97 -1.00
N ILE A 16 2.66 -5.95 -0.75
CA ILE A 16 3.85 -5.63 -1.51
C ILE A 16 5.06 -5.53 -0.59
N LYS A 17 6.23 -5.84 -1.11
CA LYS A 17 7.54 -5.61 -0.48
C LYS A 17 8.24 -4.46 -1.19
N LEU A 18 8.66 -3.45 -0.43
CA LEU A 18 9.39 -2.31 -0.97
C LEU A 18 10.79 -2.70 -1.42
N LEU A 19 11.21 -2.14 -2.55
CA LEU A 19 12.53 -2.32 -3.17
C LEU A 19 13.41 -1.07 -3.03
N GLU A 20 12.88 0.00 -2.45
CA GLU A 20 13.58 1.24 -2.12
C GLU A 20 12.91 1.92 -0.91
N ASN A 21 13.62 2.86 -0.28
CA ASN A 21 13.07 3.66 0.80
C ASN A 21 12.07 4.68 0.24
N ILE A 22 10.83 4.69 0.72
CA ILE A 22 9.82 5.63 0.28
C ILE A 22 9.29 6.48 1.43
N LYS A 23 9.01 7.75 1.15
CA LYS A 23 8.29 8.61 2.07
C LYS A 23 6.79 8.50 1.80
N PHE A 24 6.03 8.00 2.77
CA PHE A 24 4.59 7.89 2.71
C PHE A 24 3.96 8.84 3.72
N GLY A 25 3.53 10.02 3.26
CA GLY A 25 3.07 11.09 4.14
C GLY A 25 4.21 11.60 5.04
N THR A 26 4.05 11.46 6.35
CA THR A 26 5.07 11.81 7.35
C THR A 26 6.02 10.66 7.68
N GLU A 27 5.68 9.43 7.30
CA GLU A 27 6.47 8.24 7.59
C GLU A 27 7.47 7.96 6.47
N VAL A 28 8.63 7.42 6.84
CA VAL A 28 9.57 6.81 5.90
C VAL A 28 9.44 5.30 6.08
N LYS A 29 9.15 4.59 4.99
CA LYS A 29 9.17 3.13 4.93
C LYS A 29 10.47 2.69 4.31
N GLU A 30 11.10 1.69 4.91
CA GLU A 30 12.42 1.25 4.49
C GLU A 30 12.32 0.17 3.41
N ILE A 31 13.39 0.06 2.64
CA ILE A 31 13.57 -1.02 1.68
C ILE A 31 13.44 -2.36 2.40
N GLY A 32 12.65 -3.25 1.82
CA GLY A 32 12.38 -4.57 2.38
C GLY A 32 11.16 -4.63 3.29
N ASP A 33 10.60 -3.49 3.72
CA ASP A 33 9.32 -3.47 4.44
C ASP A 33 8.19 -4.00 3.57
N THR A 34 7.22 -4.63 4.21
CA THR A 34 5.99 -5.07 3.56
C THR A 34 4.82 -4.19 3.94
N MET A 35 3.99 -3.81 2.97
CA MET A 35 2.79 -3.00 3.19
C MET A 35 1.60 -3.52 2.40
N GLU A 36 0.40 -3.38 2.97
CA GLU A 36 -0.84 -3.67 2.28
C GLU A 36 -1.36 -2.41 1.59
N VAL A 37 -1.60 -2.51 0.28
CA VAL A 37 -2.13 -1.41 -0.54
C VAL A 37 -3.24 -1.92 -1.44
N SER A 38 -4.03 -1.02 -2.03
CA SER A 38 -5.00 -1.44 -3.04
C SER A 38 -4.28 -2.07 -4.26
N PRO A 39 -4.88 -3.04 -4.96
CA PRO A 39 -4.29 -3.69 -6.13
C PRO A 39 -3.85 -2.69 -7.22
N ILE A 40 -4.56 -1.57 -7.34
CA ILE A 40 -4.22 -0.48 -8.26
C ILE A 40 -2.89 0.15 -7.84
N HIS A 41 -2.74 0.52 -6.57
CA HIS A 41 -1.49 1.08 -6.05
C HIS A 41 -0.35 0.06 -6.12
N ALA A 42 -0.59 -1.20 -5.78
CA ALA A 42 0.40 -2.27 -5.91
C ALA A 42 0.91 -2.36 -7.36
N ASN A 43 0.01 -2.35 -8.34
CA ASN A 43 0.40 -2.42 -9.74
C ASN A 43 1.22 -1.20 -10.19
N ILE A 44 0.88 0.00 -9.73
CA ILE A 44 1.65 1.22 -10.02
C ILE A 44 3.05 1.11 -9.42
N LEU A 45 3.17 0.72 -8.16
CA LEU A 45 4.44 0.61 -7.45
C LEU A 45 5.34 -0.47 -8.06
N VAL A 46 4.76 -1.62 -8.46
CA VAL A 46 5.50 -2.67 -9.17
C VAL A 46 5.96 -2.22 -10.55
N LYS A 47 5.10 -1.56 -11.33
CA LYS A 47 5.48 -1.05 -12.66
C LYS A 47 6.59 0.00 -12.60
N LYS A 48 6.67 0.75 -11.51
CA LYS A 48 7.74 1.73 -11.27
C LYS A 48 9.04 1.11 -10.75
N GLY A 49 9.04 -0.19 -10.40
CA GLY A 49 10.20 -0.84 -9.79
C GLY A 49 10.40 -0.52 -8.31
N ILE A 50 9.46 0.20 -7.68
CA ILE A 50 9.53 0.65 -6.27
C ILE A 50 9.18 -0.49 -5.31
N ALA A 51 8.37 -1.45 -5.75
CA ALA A 51 7.93 -2.58 -4.95
C ALA A 51 7.80 -3.86 -5.77
N LYS A 52 7.67 -5.01 -5.10
CA LYS A 52 7.26 -6.29 -5.68
C LYS A 52 6.03 -6.83 -4.96
N LYS A 53 5.15 -7.52 -5.69
CA LYS A 53 4.05 -8.27 -5.05
C LYS A 53 4.64 -9.45 -4.29
N VAL A 54 4.05 -9.74 -3.12
CA VAL A 54 4.37 -10.91 -2.29
C VAL A 54 3.30 -11.97 -2.50
#